data_AF-A0A348ZHJ7-F1
#
_entry.id   AF-A0A348ZHJ7-F1
#
_cell.length_a   1.000
_cell.length_b   1.000
_cell.length_c   1.000
_cell.angle_alpha   90.00
_cell.angle_beta   90.00
_cell.angle_gamma   90.00
#
_symmetry.space_group_name_H-M   'P 1'
#
loop_
_entity.id
_entity.type
_entity.pdbx_description
1 polymer ?
#
loop_
_entity_poly.entity_id
_entity_poly.type
_entity_poly.pdbx_seq_one_letter_code
_entity_poly.pdbx_strand_id
1 'polypeptide(L)'
;TWSNPPAHIDRGAEEYAGDNNQLLAPDAGLPAVTIPMGFWQDRLPVGLQFVGRPYAEGTLIELAYAYEQATQHRRPPAGFQELN
;
A
#
# COMPACT_ATOMS: atom_id res chain seq x y z
N THR A 1 -6.72 5.18 9.18
CA THR A 1 -5.24 5.14 9.11
C THR A 1 -4.65 5.38 10.47
N TRP A 2 -3.43 4.88 10.68
CA TRP A 2 -2.63 5.12 11.89
C TRP A 2 -2.43 6.61 12.26
N SER A 3 -2.72 7.55 11.35
CA SER A 3 -2.66 9.02 11.57
C SER A 3 -3.97 9.64 12.02
N ASN A 4 -5.11 8.95 11.89
CA ASN A 4 -6.42 9.44 12.29
C ASN A 4 -6.86 8.74 13.58
N PRO A 5 -7.67 9.40 14.43
CA PRO A 5 -8.30 8.72 15.54
C PRO A 5 -9.05 7.48 15.05
N PRO A 6 -9.10 6.38 15.84
CA PRO A 6 -9.87 5.20 15.47
C PRO A 6 -11.29 5.59 15.09
N ALA A 7 -11.78 5.05 13.97
CA ALA A 7 -13.15 5.26 13.57
C ALA A 7 -14.10 4.82 14.69
N HIS A 8 -15.13 5.60 14.93
CA HIS A 8 -16.16 5.24 15.89
C HIS A 8 -16.89 3.97 15.41
N ILE A 9 -17.23 3.07 16.34
CA ILE A 9 -17.78 1.74 15.99
C ILE A 9 -19.09 1.83 15.20
N ASP A 10 -19.87 2.88 15.42
CA ASP A 10 -21.13 3.19 14.75
C ASP A 10 -20.94 3.89 13.39
N ARG A 11 -19.75 4.45 13.13
CA ARG A 11 -19.41 5.20 11.91
C ARG A 11 -18.18 4.66 11.19
N GLY A 12 -17.91 3.37 11.40
CA GLY A 12 -16.75 2.70 10.86
C GLY A 12 -16.62 2.89 9.35
N ALA A 13 -17.72 2.75 8.60
CA ALA A 13 -17.70 2.84 7.15
C ALA A 13 -17.41 4.26 6.62
N GLU A 14 -17.87 5.32 7.29
CA GLU A 14 -17.65 6.70 6.83
C GLU A 14 -16.30 7.28 7.30
N GLU A 15 -15.83 6.87 8.48
CA GLU A 15 -14.64 7.43 9.11
C GLU A 15 -13.35 6.65 8.82
N TYR A 16 -13.44 5.47 8.18
CA TYR A 16 -12.29 4.63 7.90
C TYR A 16 -11.33 5.28 6.89
N ALA A 17 -10.39 6.07 7.40
CA ALA A 17 -9.52 6.89 6.58
C ALA A 17 -8.20 6.21 6.21
N GLY A 18 -8.20 4.89 6.04
CA GLY A 18 -7.26 4.27 5.11
C GLY A 18 -6.61 2.97 5.57
N ASP A 19 -6.49 2.17 4.53
CA ASP A 19 -5.86 0.87 4.38
C ASP A 19 -5.76 0.64 2.86
N ASN A 20 -5.00 -0.36 2.42
CA ASN A 20 -5.14 -0.87 1.06
C ASN A 20 -6.52 -1.52 0.87
N ASN A 21 -6.96 -1.66 -0.38
CA ASN A 21 -8.28 -2.18 -0.67
C ASN A 21 -8.38 -3.66 -0.23
N GLN A 22 -9.11 -3.91 0.86
CA GLN A 22 -9.32 -5.25 1.43
C GLN A 22 -10.55 -5.95 0.85
N LEU A 23 -11.42 -5.24 0.13
CA LEU A 23 -12.70 -5.78 -0.33
C LEU A 23 -12.65 -6.11 -1.82
N LEU A 24 -12.28 -5.14 -2.66
CA LEU A 24 -12.39 -5.31 -4.11
C LEU A 24 -11.52 -6.43 -4.66
N ALA A 25 -10.22 -6.43 -4.35
CA ALA A 25 -9.31 -7.39 -4.95
C ALA A 25 -9.54 -8.82 -4.42
N PRO A 26 -9.67 -9.05 -3.10
CA PRO A 26 -9.98 -10.38 -2.57
C PRO A 26 -11.37 -10.89 -2.99
N ASP A 27 -12.43 -10.07 -2.85
CA ASP A 27 -13.79 -10.52 -3.12
C ASP A 27 -14.03 -10.78 -4.62
N ALA A 28 -13.43 -9.97 -5.49
CA ALA A 28 -13.54 -10.15 -6.94
C ALA A 28 -12.50 -11.14 -7.50
N GLY A 29 -11.59 -11.69 -6.68
CA GLY A 29 -10.52 -12.58 -7.12
C GLY A 29 -9.53 -11.92 -8.10
N LEU A 30 -9.35 -10.60 -8.01
CA LEU A 30 -8.44 -9.85 -8.87
C LEU A 30 -7.02 -9.85 -8.28
N PRO A 31 -5.98 -9.98 -9.12
CA PRO A 31 -4.61 -9.85 -8.63
C PRO A 31 -4.33 -8.39 -8.25
N ALA A 32 -3.61 -8.18 -7.15
CA ALA A 32 -3.22 -6.86 -6.69
C ALA A 32 -1.83 -6.89 -6.03
N VAL A 33 -1.12 -5.77 -6.12
CA VAL A 33 0.21 -5.58 -5.49
C VAL A 33 0.26 -4.21 -4.82
N THR A 34 0.82 -4.15 -3.61
CA THR A 34 1.03 -2.90 -2.86
C THR A 34 2.52 -2.60 -2.77
N ILE A 35 2.90 -1.37 -3.14
CA ILE A 35 4.30 -0.91 -3.17
C ILE A 35 4.49 0.41 -2.40
N PRO A 36 5.69 0.71 -1.87
CA PRO A 36 5.93 1.96 -1.14
C PRO A 36 5.78 3.20 -2.03
N MET A 37 4.95 4.16 -1.60
CA MET A 37 4.71 5.45 -2.27
C MET A 37 5.37 6.62 -1.53
N GLY A 38 6.02 6.35 -0.40
CA GLY A 38 6.74 7.35 0.40
C GLY A 38 6.17 7.45 1.81
N PHE A 39 6.22 8.65 2.36
CA PHE A 39 5.89 8.89 3.77
C PHE A 39 4.95 10.09 3.91
N TRP A 40 3.83 9.87 4.60
CA TRP A 40 2.96 10.96 5.03
C TRP A 40 3.61 11.71 6.19
N GLN A 41 3.70 13.05 6.05
CA GLN A 41 4.38 13.95 7.00
C GLN A 41 5.79 13.44 7.40
N ASP A 42 6.51 12.83 6.46
CA ASP A 42 7.83 12.23 6.64
C ASP A 42 7.95 11.19 7.77
N ARG A 43 6.82 10.67 8.26
CA ARG A 43 6.79 9.77 9.43
C ARG A 43 6.10 8.43 9.16
N LEU A 44 4.96 8.45 8.48
CA LEU A 44 4.15 7.26 8.31
C LEU A 44 4.28 6.70 6.90
N PRO A 45 4.75 5.45 6.71
CA PRO A 45 4.86 4.86 5.39
C PRO A 45 3.48 4.74 4.74
N VAL A 46 3.38 5.12 3.47
CA VAL A 46 2.17 4.99 2.66
C VAL A 46 2.42 4.05 1.49
N GLY A 47 1.43 3.22 1.17
CA GLY A 47 1.48 2.27 0.05
C GLY A 47 0.56 2.68 -1.09
N LEU A 48 0.97 2.39 -2.32
CA LEU A 48 0.17 2.46 -3.54
C LEU A 48 -0.22 1.03 -3.94
N GLN A 49 -1.50 0.79 -4.20
CA GLN A 49 -1.98 -0.52 -4.65
C GLN A 49 -2.36 -0.48 -6.13
N PHE A 50 -1.78 -1.37 -6.92
CA PHE A 50 -2.24 -1.67 -8.28
C PHE A 50 -3.17 -2.88 -8.25
N VAL A 51 -4.27 -2.80 -8.99
CA VAL A 51 -5.21 -3.90 -9.19
C VAL A 51 -5.23 -4.23 -10.67
N GLY A 52 -4.96 -5.50 -11.00
CA GLY A 52 -4.88 -6.00 -12.36
C GLY A 52 -6.18 -6.65 -12.82
N ARG A 53 -6.22 -6.97 -14.11
CA ARG A 53 -7.23 -7.88 -14.67
C ARG A 53 -6.94 -9.32 -14.20
N PRO A 54 -7.91 -10.25 -14.28
CA PRO A 54 -7.65 -11.65 -14.00
C PRO A 54 -6.44 -12.18 -14.80
N TYR A 55 -5.53 -12.89 -14.13
CA TYR A 55 -4.33 -13.51 -14.69
C TYR A 55 -3.29 -12.54 -15.29
N ALA A 56 -3.29 -11.27 -14.87
CA ALA A 56 -2.36 -10.24 -15.34
C ALA A 56 -1.19 -9.96 -14.38
N GLU A 57 -0.74 -10.95 -13.61
CA GLU A 57 0.32 -10.81 -12.59
C GLU A 57 1.64 -10.37 -13.22
N GLY A 58 1.98 -10.84 -14.42
CA GLY A 58 3.18 -10.43 -15.14
C GLY A 58 3.23 -8.91 -15.34
N THR A 59 2.15 -8.33 -15.86
CA THR A 59 2.04 -6.87 -16.03
C THR A 59 2.06 -6.11 -14.70
N LEU A 60 1.43 -6.65 -13.66
CA LEU A 60 1.47 -6.02 -12.33
C LEU A 60 2.89 -5.98 -11.77
N ILE A 61 3.67 -7.05 -11.94
CA ILE A 61 5.06 -7.12 -11.49
C ILE A 61 5.93 -6.12 -12.27
N GLU A 62 5.75 -6.02 -13.59
CA GLU A 62 6.46 -5.04 -14.42
C GLU A 62 6.16 -3.60 -13.98
N LEU A 63 4.90 -3.27 -13.73
CA LEU A 63 4.48 -1.94 -13.27
C LEU A 63 5.02 -1.63 -11.87
N ALA A 64 4.95 -2.60 -10.95
CA ALA A 64 5.49 -2.45 -9.60
C ALA A 64 7.00 -2.17 -9.64
N TYR A 65 7.75 -2.96 -10.42
CA TYR A 65 9.19 -2.78 -10.59
C TYR A 65 9.53 -1.42 -11.20
N ALA A 66 8.86 -1.04 -12.30
CA ALA A 66 9.10 0.24 -12.96
C ALA A 66 8.85 1.43 -12.01
N TYR A 67 7.77 1.38 -11.21
CA TYR A 67 7.46 2.41 -10.23
C TYR A 67 8.50 2.48 -9.11
N GLU A 68 8.89 1.34 -8.53
CA GLU A 68 9.89 1.28 -7.46
C GLU A 68 11.24 1.83 -7.92
N GLN A 69 11.68 1.44 -9.13
CA GLN A 69 12.95 1.91 -9.69
C GLN A 69 12.92 3.40 -10.03
N ALA A 70 11.79 3.93 -10.49
CA ALA A 70 11.66 5.34 -10.82
C ALA A 70 11.60 6.25 -9.59
N THR A 71 11.06 5.76 -8.47
CA THR A 71 10.75 6.60 -7.31
C THR A 71 11.67 6.39 -6.10
N GLN A 72 12.15 5.16 -5.88
CA GLN A 72 13.04 4.80 -4.77
C GLN A 72 12.53 5.29 -3.40
N HIS A 73 11.20 5.21 -3.18
CA HIS A 73 10.57 5.74 -1.97
C HIS A 73 10.91 4.96 -0.69
N ARG A 74 11.36 3.71 -0.82
CA ARG A 74 11.69 2.84 0.31
C ARG A 74 12.88 3.41 1.10
N ARG A 75 12.74 3.40 2.43
CA ARG A 75 13.82 3.72 3.38
C ARG A 75 13.89 2.60 4.43
N PRO A 76 15.07 2.19 4.90
CA PRO A 76 15.18 1.25 6.01
C PRO A 76 14.46 1.79 7.27
N PRO A 77 13.75 0.93 8.02
CA PRO A 77 13.09 1.36 9.25
C PRO A 77 14.12 1.66 10.34
N ALA A 78 13.81 2.61 11.21
CA ALA A 78 14.64 2.94 12.36
C ALA A 78 14.80 1.70 13.26
N GLY A 79 16.03 1.32 13.58
CA GLY A 79 16.35 0.15 14.40
C GLY A 79 16.73 -1.13 13.63
N PHE A 80 16.55 -1.17 12.31
CA PHE A 80 16.96 -2.31 11.47
C PHE A 80 17.82 -1.81 10.29
N GLN A 81 19.05 -1.44 10.62
CA GLN A 81 20.04 -1.03 9.62
C GLN A 81 20.51 -2.23 8.78
N GLU A 82 21.14 -1.95 7.64
CA GLU A 82 21.76 -3.00 6.83
C GLU A 82 22.80 -3.77 7.65
N LEU A 83 22.83 -5.08 7.45
CA LEU A 83 23.82 -5.95 8.06
C LEU A 83 25.14 -5.71 7.32
N ASN A 84 26.15 -5.20 8.04
CA ASN A 84 27.52 -5.08 7.55
C ASN A 84 28.24 -6.43 7.58
#